data_AF-A0A974H055-F1
#
_entry.id   AF-A0A974H055-F1
#
_cell.length_a   1.000
_cell.length_b   1.000
_cell.length_c   1.000
_cell.angle_alpha   90.00
_cell.angle_beta   90.00
_cell.angle_gamma   90.00
#
_symmetry.space_group_name_H-M   'P 1'
#
loop_
_entity.id
_entity.type
_entity.pdbx_description
1 polymer ?
#
loop_
_entity_poly.entity_id
_entity_poly.type
_entity_poly.pdbx_seq_one_letter_code
_entity_poly.pdbx_strand_id
1 'polypeptide(L)' 'MQSQEVRERAGNQTSGIDFFISQERIIFLDTQPILSPAILDHLINNDRKLPPEYNLPHTYVEMQVREMNQ' A
#
# COMPACT_ATOMS: atom_id res chain seq x y z
N MET A 1 15.69 -4.68 1.07
CA MET A 1 16.08 -3.40 1.71
C MET A 1 15.60 -2.26 0.84
N GLN A 2 15.11 -1.19 1.45
CA GLN A 2 14.66 0.01 0.75
C GLN A 2 15.86 0.78 0.20
N SER A 3 15.78 1.18 -1.07
CA SER A 3 16.83 1.99 -1.69
C SER A 3 16.91 3.37 -1.04
N GLN A 4 18.08 4.00 -1.13
CA GLN A 4 18.29 5.34 -0.61
C GLN A 4 17.36 6.37 -1.29
N GLU A 5 17.16 6.26 -2.60
CA GLU A 5 16.24 7.14 -3.35
C GLU A 5 14.81 7.12 -2.79
N VAL A 6 14.28 5.92 -2.47
CA VAL A 6 12.92 5.79 -1.95
C VAL A 6 12.80 6.42 -0.56
N ARG A 7 13.86 6.31 0.27
CA ARG A 7 13.89 6.96 1.60
C ARG A 7 13.90 8.48 1.50
N GLU A 8 14.72 9.03 0.60
CA GLU A 8 14.83 10.49 0.41
C GLU A 8 13.52 11.10 -0.11
N ARG A 9 12.72 10.32 -0.85
CA ARG A 9 11.37 10.72 -1.30
C ARG A 9 10.24 10.35 -0.34
N ALA A 10 10.56 9.79 0.83
CA ALA A 10 9.57 9.28 1.79
C ALA A 10 8.53 8.30 1.18
N GLY A 11 8.96 7.52 0.19
CA GLY A 11 8.10 6.56 -0.52
C GLY A 11 7.96 5.22 0.20
N ASN A 12 6.98 4.42 -0.22
CA ASN A 12 6.84 3.01 0.15
C ASN A 12 7.61 2.10 -0.83
N GLN A 13 8.05 0.94 -0.36
CA GLN A 13 8.72 -0.04 -1.21
C GLN A 13 7.75 -1.10 -1.77
N THR A 14 6.85 -1.59 -0.93
CA THR A 14 5.86 -2.62 -1.30
C THR A 14 4.59 -1.96 -1.80
N SER A 15 4.04 -2.46 -2.92
CA SER A 15 2.76 -2.05 -3.50
C SER A 15 1.89 -3.28 -3.68
N GLY A 16 0.73 -3.34 -3.02
CA GLY A 16 -0.09 -4.57 -2.95
C GLY A 16 0.41 -5.57 -1.90
N ILE A 17 0.42 -6.85 -2.27
CA ILE A 17 0.81 -7.97 -1.39
C ILE A 17 1.84 -8.84 -2.13
N ASP A 18 3.04 -8.94 -1.57
CA ASP A 18 4.07 -9.86 -2.02
C ASP A 18 3.99 -11.18 -1.24
N PHE A 19 4.19 -12.29 -1.96
CA PHE A 19 4.02 -13.64 -1.44
C PHE A 19 5.31 -14.45 -1.58
N PHE A 20 5.74 -15.09 -0.50
CA PHE A 20 6.92 -15.95 -0.50
C PHE A 20 6.70 -17.21 0.35
N ILE A 21 7.17 -18.36 -0.13
CA ILE A 21 7.15 -19.63 0.62
C ILE A 21 8.60 -20.05 0.88
N SER A 22 8.96 -20.25 2.15
CA SER A 22 10.28 -20.77 2.50
C SER A 22 10.40 -22.28 2.33
N GLN A 23 11.62 -22.80 2.40
CA GLN A 23 11.88 -24.24 2.32
C GLN A 23 11.26 -25.03 3.48
N GLU A 24 11.12 -24.38 4.64
CA GLU A 24 10.45 -24.88 5.83
C GLU A 24 8.92 -24.84 5.72
N ARG A 25 8.38 -24.48 4.55
CA ARG A 25 6.94 -24.34 4.26
C ARG A 25 6.28 -23.23 5.08
N ILE A 26 7.01 -22.17 5.38
CA ILE A 26 6.47 -20.96 6.02
C ILE A 26 6.02 -20.00 4.93
N ILE A 27 4.79 -19.50 5.04
CA ILE A 27 4.25 -18.46 4.16
C ILE A 27 4.57 -17.09 4.74
N PHE A 28 5.24 -16.27 3.96
CA PHE A 28 5.50 -14.86 4.24
C PHE A 28 4.65 -14.00 3.32
N LEU A 29 3.97 -13.04 3.93
CA LEU A 29 3.21 -12.00 3.25
C LEU A 29 3.85 -10.67 3.61
N ASP A 30 4.34 -9.96 2.60
CA ASP A 30 4.72 -8.55 2.74
C ASP A 30 3.62 -7.70 2.12
N THR A 31 3.20 -6.64 2.81
CA THR A 31 2.03 -5.85 2.42
C THR A 31 2.40 -4.39 2.31
N GLN A 32 1.73 -3.67 1.42
CA GLN A 32 1.86 -2.23 1.35
C GLN A 32 1.53 -1.56 2.71
N PRO A 33 2.17 -0.43 3.05
CA PRO A 33 1.96 0.18 4.36
C PRO A 33 0.54 0.74 4.52
N ILE A 34 -0.06 0.45 5.68
CA ILE A 34 -1.37 0.95 6.10
C ILE A 34 -1.29 2.47 6.36
N LEU A 35 -2.29 3.24 5.90
CA LEU A 35 -2.35 4.72 6.03
C LEU A 35 -1.11 5.45 5.48
N SER A 36 -0.46 4.92 4.44
CA SER A 36 0.73 5.53 3.89
C SER A 36 0.45 6.90 3.25
N PRO A 37 1.12 7.99 3.69
CA PRO A 37 1.04 9.29 3.02
C PRO A 37 1.50 9.23 1.56
N ALA A 38 2.52 8.42 1.26
CA ALA A 38 3.01 8.24 -0.11
C ALA A 38 1.96 7.62 -1.04
N ILE A 39 1.14 6.69 -0.53
CA ILE A 39 0.02 6.12 -1.28
C ILE A 39 -1.08 7.17 -1.50
N LEU A 40 -1.39 7.95 -0.47
CA LEU A 40 -2.37 9.04 -0.57
C LEU A 40 -1.94 10.11 -1.59
N ASP A 41 -0.69 10.56 -1.51
CA ASP A 41 -0.10 11.52 -2.46
C ASP A 41 -0.11 10.96 -3.88
N HIS A 42 0.19 9.66 -4.05
CA HIS A 42 0.09 9.02 -5.36
C HIS A 42 -1.34 9.02 -5.89
N LEU A 43 -2.35 8.72 -5.07
CA LEU A 43 -3.77 8.73 -5.46
C LEU A 43 -4.25 10.12 -5.86
N ILE A 44 -3.85 11.16 -5.11
CA ILE A 44 -4.21 12.55 -5.41
C ILE A 44 -3.61 13.00 -6.75
N ASN A 45 -2.35 12.67 -7.00
CA ASN A 45 -1.63 13.20 -8.16
C ASN A 45 -1.83 12.40 -9.46
N ASN A 46 -2.28 11.15 -9.37
CA ASN A 46 -2.38 10.27 -10.55
C ASN A 46 -3.83 9.94 -10.96
N ASP A 47 -4.82 10.51 -10.26
CA ASP A 47 -6.24 10.58 -10.64
C ASP A 47 -6.79 9.26 -11.23
N ARG A 48 -6.42 8.14 -10.60
CA ARG A 48 -7.00 6.84 -10.95
C ARG A 48 -8.46 6.90 -10.53
N LYS A 49 -9.37 6.61 -11.47
CA LYS A 49 -10.80 6.40 -11.21
C LYS A 49 -10.93 5.54 -9.95
N LEU A 50 -11.27 6.19 -8.84
CA LEU A 50 -11.59 5.48 -7.62
C LEU A 50 -12.83 4.63 -7.92
N PRO A 51 -12.98 3.48 -7.25
CA PRO A 51 -14.22 2.75 -7.30
C PRO A 51 -15.39 3.71 -6.97
N PRO A 52 -16.55 3.62 -7.65
CA PRO A 52 -17.67 4.57 -7.48
C PRO A 52 -18.13 4.74 -6.03
N GLU A 53 -17.94 3.71 -5.21
CA GLU A 53 -18.20 3.70 -3.78
C GLU A 53 -17.29 4.64 -2.95
N TYR A 54 -16.19 5.12 -3.52
CA TYR A 54 -15.22 6.02 -2.87
C TYR A 54 -15.07 7.33 -3.63
N ASN A 55 -15.61 8.40 -3.04
CA ASN A 55 -15.55 9.74 -3.64
C ASN A 55 -14.25 10.51 -3.34
N LEU A 56 -13.51 10.09 -2.31
CA LEU A 56 -12.33 10.80 -1.82
C LEU A 56 -11.15 9.83 -1.59
N PRO A 57 -9.91 10.18 -2.00
CA PRO A 57 -8.73 9.33 -1.84
C PRO A 57 -8.44 8.90 -0.39
N HIS A 58 -8.66 9.78 0.59
CA HIS A 58 -8.41 9.46 2.00
C HIS A 58 -9.39 8.38 2.51
N THR A 59 -10.67 8.46 2.13
CA THR A 59 -11.67 7.45 2.48
C THR A 59 -11.32 6.09 1.90
N TYR A 60 -10.78 6.05 0.66
CA TYR A 60 -10.33 4.81 0.03
C TYR A 60 -9.15 4.18 0.79
N VAL A 61 -8.16 4.99 1.20
CA VAL A 61 -7.02 4.49 1.99
C VAL A 61 -7.46 3.99 3.36
N GLU A 62 -8.37 4.68 4.04
CA GLU A 62 -8.93 4.24 5.33
C GLU A 62 -9.68 2.91 5.22
N MET A 63 -10.41 2.68 4.14
CA MET A 63 -11.16 1.45 3.93
C MET A 63 -10.25 0.24 3.67
N GLN A 64 -9.16 0.41 2.93
CA GLN A 64 -8.15 -0.65 2.77
C GLN A 64 -7.58 -1.13 4.12
N VAL A 65 -7.41 -0.21 5.08
CA VAL A 65 -6.99 -0.57 6.45
C VAL A 65 -8.02 -1.47 7.13
N ARG A 66 -9.30 -1.15 6.97
CA ARG A 66 -10.38 -1.92 7.57
C ARG A 66 -10.48 -3.31 6.96
N GLU A 67 -10.28 -3.44 5.66
CA GLU A 67 -10.31 -4.73 4.97
C GLU A 67 -9.13 -5.63 5.39
N MET A 68 -7.95 -5.06 5.64
CA MET A 68 -6.78 -5.85 6.03
C MET A 68 -6.78 -6.27 7.52
N ASN A 69 -7.58 -5.61 8.36
CA ASN A 69 -7.68 -5.91 9.80
C ASN A 69 -8.89 -6.79 10.16
N GLN A 70 -9.65 -7.28 9.17
CA GLN A 70 -10.75 -8.23 9.34
C GLN A 70 -10.27 -9.66 9.07
#